data_AF-A0A382FKQ0-F1
#
_entry.id   AF-A0A382FKQ0-F1
#
_cell.length_a   1.000
_cell.length_b   1.000
_cell.length_c   1.000
_cell.angle_alpha   90.00
_cell.angle_beta   90.00
_cell.angle_gamma   90.00
#
_symmetry.space_group_name_H-M   'P 1'
#
loop_
_entity.id
_entity.type
_entity.pdbx_description
1 polymer ?
#
loop_
_entity_poly.entity_id
_entity_poly.type
_entity_poly.pdbx_seq_one_letter_code
_entity_poly.pdbx_strand_id
1 'polypeptide(L)'
;MSDRHIGPRTPNILAYRDAGKQVFIDPAFPAVTCTAQSDYLTGKTSGRHGAVANGWYHRDLSEVQFWKQSDRLVQAPKVWEVLRGRHPDFTCAKLFWWYNMYSSVDWSITPRPMYPADGRKEFDIHTQPQNIRADIKRDLGEFPFPGFWGPAAGLDTPQGSADCVSRWIAESAKWIEDKHSPTLSLVYLPHLDYNLQRLGPESGAIATDLREIDNIVGGLLE
;
A
#
# COMPACT_ATOMS: atom_id res chain seq x y z
N MET A 1 -11.77 2.48 -0.01
CA MET A 1 -13.13 1.91 0.10
C MET A 1 -14.14 3.00 -0.23
N SER A 2 -15.33 2.68 -0.75
CA SER A 2 -16.39 3.67 -1.03
C SER A 2 -17.58 3.46 -0.09
N ASP A 3 -18.45 4.47 0.06
CA ASP A 3 -19.60 4.44 0.99
C ASP A 3 -20.49 3.21 0.85
N ARG A 4 -20.63 2.66 -0.36
CA ARG A 4 -21.44 1.44 -0.60
C ARG A 4 -20.93 0.21 0.17
N HIS A 5 -19.67 0.22 0.59
CA HIS A 5 -19.00 -0.90 1.26
C HIS A 5 -18.93 -0.71 2.78
N ILE A 6 -19.21 0.50 3.27
CA ILE A 6 -19.17 0.82 4.70
C ILE A 6 -20.57 0.61 5.30
N GLY A 7 -20.71 -0.31 6.24
CA GLY A 7 -22.01 -0.65 6.85
C GLY A 7 -21.94 -1.81 7.84
N PRO A 8 -22.99 -2.64 7.97
CA PRO A 8 -23.07 -3.72 8.96
C PRO A 8 -21.94 -4.77 8.89
N ARG A 9 -21.25 -4.86 7.74
CA ARG A 9 -20.11 -5.78 7.54
C ARG A 9 -18.76 -5.15 7.86
N THR A 10 -18.74 -3.86 8.17
CA THR A 10 -17.53 -3.09 8.52
C THR A 10 -17.77 -2.24 9.78
N PRO A 11 -18.14 -2.85 10.92
CA PRO A 11 -18.53 -2.10 12.12
C PRO A 11 -17.43 -1.19 12.67
N ASN A 12 -16.14 -1.57 12.60
CA ASN A 12 -15.04 -0.75 13.13
C ASN A 12 -14.84 0.51 12.29
N ILE A 13 -14.78 0.36 10.96
CA ILE A 13 -14.66 1.48 10.01
C ILE A 13 -15.89 2.39 10.11
N LEU A 14 -17.08 1.80 10.25
CA LEU A 14 -18.33 2.54 10.42
C LEU A 14 -18.28 3.41 11.69
N ALA A 15 -17.90 2.81 12.82
CA ALA A 15 -17.79 3.53 14.10
C ALA A 15 -16.75 4.67 14.02
N TYR A 16 -15.58 4.41 13.42
CA TYR A 16 -14.55 5.42 13.21
C TYR A 16 -15.04 6.59 12.33
N ARG A 17 -15.73 6.27 11.23
CA ARG A 17 -16.32 7.27 10.34
C ARG A 17 -17.36 8.13 11.07
N ASP A 18 -18.25 7.50 11.83
CA ASP A 18 -19.35 8.18 12.53
C ASP A 18 -18.85 9.04 13.70
N ALA A 19 -17.71 8.68 14.31
CA ALA A 19 -17.02 9.50 15.31
C ALA A 19 -16.17 10.63 14.69
N GLY A 20 -15.84 10.52 13.40
CA GLY A 20 -14.89 11.37 12.71
C GLY A 20 -15.49 12.31 11.67
N LYS A 21 -14.74 12.55 10.60
CA LYS A 21 -15.18 13.31 9.43
C LYS A 21 -15.04 12.44 8.18
N GLN A 22 -16.04 12.54 7.32
CA GLN A 22 -16.01 11.97 5.98
C GLN A 22 -15.90 13.10 4.96
N VAL A 23 -15.08 12.89 3.93
CA VAL A 23 -15.01 13.75 2.76
C VAL A 23 -15.06 12.89 1.50
N PHE A 24 -15.68 13.42 0.46
CA PHE A 24 -15.64 12.82 -0.87
C PHE A 24 -14.42 13.34 -1.62
N ILE A 25 -13.83 12.44 -2.39
CA ILE A 25 -12.68 12.69 -3.23
C ILE A 25 -13.08 12.35 -4.67
N ASP A 26 -12.67 13.21 -5.60
CA ASP A 26 -12.82 12.88 -7.02
C ASP A 26 -11.87 11.72 -7.34
N PRO A 27 -12.37 10.61 -7.92
CA PRO A 27 -11.51 9.49 -8.29
C PRO A 27 -10.47 9.92 -9.32
N ALA A 28 -9.26 9.37 -9.18
CA ALA A 28 -8.16 9.64 -10.09
C ALA A 28 -8.48 9.24 -11.53
N PHE A 29 -7.95 10.01 -12.48
CA PHE A 29 -7.97 9.68 -13.90
C PHE A 29 -6.56 9.76 -14.52
N PRO A 30 -6.08 8.69 -15.18
CA PRO A 30 -6.71 7.37 -15.36
C PRO A 30 -6.89 6.57 -14.07
N ALA A 31 -7.96 5.76 -13.99
CA ALA A 31 -8.33 5.00 -12.80
C ALA A 31 -7.48 3.72 -12.62
N VAL A 32 -6.16 3.88 -12.47
CA VAL A 32 -5.20 2.80 -12.23
C VAL A 32 -4.39 3.08 -10.97
N THR A 33 -3.90 2.02 -10.32
CA THR A 33 -3.28 2.06 -8.98
C THR A 33 -2.20 3.13 -8.84
N CYS A 34 -1.21 3.16 -9.73
CA CYS A 34 -0.09 4.10 -9.63
C CYS A 34 -0.54 5.56 -9.76
N THR A 35 -1.53 5.83 -10.60
CA THR A 35 -2.12 7.17 -10.76
C THR A 35 -2.89 7.55 -9.51
N ALA A 36 -3.83 6.71 -9.08
CA ALA A 36 -4.65 6.96 -7.90
C ALA A 36 -3.80 7.17 -6.64
N GLN A 37 -2.79 6.32 -6.43
CA GLN A 37 -1.90 6.47 -5.28
C GLN A 37 -1.09 7.77 -5.34
N SER A 38 -0.62 8.16 -6.52
CA SER A 38 0.12 9.43 -6.66
C SER A 38 -0.77 10.66 -6.45
N ASP A 39 -2.05 10.60 -6.83
CA ASP A 39 -3.03 11.64 -6.52
C ASP A 39 -3.12 11.84 -4.99
N TYR A 40 -3.29 10.76 -4.22
CA TYR A 40 -3.34 10.83 -2.75
C TYR A 40 -2.05 11.38 -2.13
N LEU A 41 -0.89 10.91 -2.60
CA LEU A 41 0.40 11.26 -2.00
C LEU A 41 0.84 12.70 -2.31
N THR A 42 0.27 13.33 -3.33
CA THR A 42 0.67 14.68 -3.79
C THR A 42 -0.44 15.73 -3.70
N GLY A 43 -1.71 15.31 -3.63
CA GLY A 43 -2.86 16.19 -3.78
C GLY A 43 -2.92 16.87 -5.16
N LYS A 44 -2.32 16.25 -6.18
CA LYS A 44 -2.28 16.74 -7.57
C LYS A 44 -2.86 15.68 -8.49
N THR A 45 -3.27 16.06 -9.70
CA THR A 45 -3.74 15.12 -10.72
C THR A 45 -2.60 14.56 -11.56
N SER A 46 -2.86 13.51 -12.33
CA SER A 46 -1.91 12.85 -13.25
C SER A 46 -1.16 13.79 -14.20
N GLY A 47 -1.81 14.82 -14.73
CA GLY A 47 -1.17 15.86 -15.54
C GLY A 47 -0.14 16.75 -14.81
N ARG A 48 -0.05 16.64 -13.47
CA ARG A 48 0.89 17.39 -12.63
C ARG A 48 1.91 16.49 -11.96
N HIS A 49 1.51 15.36 -11.39
CA HIS A 49 2.47 14.45 -10.75
C HIS A 49 3.13 13.47 -11.74
N GLY A 50 2.66 13.39 -12.99
CA GLY A 50 3.31 12.67 -14.10
C GLY A 50 3.05 11.15 -14.16
N ALA A 51 2.49 10.55 -13.12
CA ALA A 51 2.22 9.12 -13.06
C ALA A 51 0.86 8.77 -13.71
N VAL A 52 0.83 8.65 -15.03
CA VAL A 52 -0.40 8.46 -15.82
C VAL A 52 -0.80 6.98 -16.05
N ALA A 53 0.01 6.02 -15.61
CA ALA A 53 -0.19 4.60 -15.85
C ALA A 53 0.56 3.73 -14.83
N ASN A 54 0.29 2.42 -14.82
CA ASN A 54 1.08 1.43 -14.07
C ASN A 54 2.36 0.99 -14.80
N GLY A 55 2.59 1.46 -16.03
CA GLY A 55 3.74 1.11 -16.86
C GLY A 55 3.87 1.96 -18.12
N TRP A 56 5.05 1.97 -18.70
CA TRP A 56 5.38 2.79 -19.89
C TRP A 56 6.26 2.03 -20.88
N TYR A 57 6.22 2.49 -22.12
CA TYR A 57 7.23 2.13 -23.12
C TYR A 57 8.46 3.04 -22.94
N HIS A 58 9.56 2.45 -22.50
CA HIS A 58 10.85 3.12 -22.35
C HIS A 58 11.57 3.14 -23.69
N ARG A 59 11.53 4.28 -24.39
CA ARG A 59 12.05 4.41 -25.76
C ARG A 59 13.53 4.06 -25.89
N ASP A 60 14.36 4.48 -24.93
CA ASP A 60 15.80 4.21 -24.93
C ASP A 60 16.12 2.71 -24.84
N LEU A 61 15.23 1.94 -24.21
CA LEU A 61 15.36 0.49 -24.07
C LEU A 61 14.53 -0.29 -25.10
N SER A 62 13.61 0.38 -25.78
CA SER A 62 12.56 -0.23 -26.61
C SER A 62 11.74 -1.30 -25.86
N GLU A 63 11.51 -1.10 -24.57
CA GLU A 63 10.85 -2.06 -23.69
C GLU A 63 9.57 -1.49 -23.06
N VAL A 64 8.53 -2.31 -22.97
CA VAL A 64 7.39 -2.02 -22.08
C VAL A 64 7.76 -2.48 -20.68
N GLN A 65 7.69 -1.56 -19.72
CA GLN A 65 8.02 -1.87 -18.34
C GLN A 65 6.90 -1.45 -17.38
N PHE A 66 6.44 -2.39 -16.57
CA PHE A 66 5.38 -2.19 -15.59
C PHE A 66 5.93 -2.13 -14.16
N TRP A 67 5.14 -1.53 -13.26
CA TRP A 67 5.31 -1.67 -11.81
C TRP A 67 6.68 -1.20 -11.32
N LYS A 68 7.21 -0.14 -11.93
CA LYS A 68 8.46 0.48 -11.47
C LYS A 68 8.25 1.11 -10.10
N GLN A 69 9.31 1.07 -9.29
CA GLN A 69 9.23 1.42 -7.88
C GLN A 69 9.95 2.73 -7.51
N SER A 70 10.63 3.38 -8.46
CA SER A 70 11.35 4.62 -8.18
C SER A 70 10.39 5.77 -7.85
N ASP A 71 10.56 6.38 -6.67
CA ASP A 71 9.79 7.56 -6.23
C ASP A 71 9.96 8.77 -7.16
N ARG A 72 11.09 8.83 -7.90
CA ARG A 72 11.37 9.89 -8.90
C ARG A 72 10.42 9.89 -10.10
N LEU A 73 9.62 8.83 -10.28
CA LEU A 73 8.57 8.80 -11.30
C LEU A 73 7.39 9.72 -10.95
N VAL A 74 7.24 10.07 -9.67
CA VAL A 74 6.26 11.06 -9.21
C VAL A 74 6.94 12.41 -9.14
N GLN A 75 6.53 13.32 -10.04
CA GLN A 75 7.21 14.60 -10.31
C GLN A 75 6.69 15.77 -9.47
N ALA A 76 5.54 15.61 -8.82
CA ALA A 76 5.00 16.62 -7.91
C ALA A 76 5.56 16.42 -6.49
N PRO A 77 5.69 17.51 -5.70
CA PRO A 77 6.03 17.41 -4.28
C PRO A 77 5.04 16.51 -3.55
N LYS A 78 5.57 15.58 -2.75
CA LYS A 78 4.74 14.69 -1.93
C LYS A 78 4.40 15.34 -0.61
N VAL A 79 3.33 14.85 0.03
CA VAL A 79 2.79 15.43 1.27
C VAL A 79 3.85 15.53 2.38
N TRP A 80 4.69 14.51 2.54
CA TRP A 80 5.74 14.52 3.56
C TRP A 80 6.84 15.54 3.28
N GLU A 81 7.17 15.81 2.01
CA GLU A 81 8.17 16.81 1.62
C GLU A 81 7.67 18.23 1.94
N VAL A 82 6.39 18.48 1.66
CA VAL A 82 5.73 19.75 1.97
C VAL A 82 5.65 19.96 3.48
N LEU A 83 5.28 18.92 4.24
CA LEU A 83 5.17 18.99 5.71
C LEU A 83 6.53 19.17 6.37
N ARG A 84 7.57 18.46 5.90
CA ARG A 84 8.95 18.62 6.40
C ARG A 84 9.49 20.04 6.17
N GLY A 85 9.12 20.69 5.08
CA GLY A 85 9.45 22.11 4.85
C GLY A 85 8.84 23.08 5.85
N ARG A 86 7.80 22.67 6.58
CA ARG A 86 7.10 23.47 7.61
C ARG A 86 7.43 23.03 9.04
N HIS A 87 7.79 21.77 9.21
CA HIS A 87 8.02 21.11 10.49
C HIS A 87 9.35 20.34 10.41
N PRO A 88 10.47 20.92 10.89
CA PRO A 88 11.80 20.32 10.74
C PRO A 88 11.95 18.91 11.34
N ASP A 89 11.22 18.61 12.41
CA ASP A 89 11.24 17.31 13.09
C ASP A 89 10.22 16.31 12.52
N PHE A 90 9.56 16.64 11.40
CA PHE A 90 8.54 15.80 10.79
C PHE A 90 9.16 14.53 10.19
N THR A 91 8.65 13.39 10.66
CA THR A 91 9.04 12.07 10.16
C THR A 91 7.88 11.36 9.48
N CYS A 92 8.19 10.51 8.49
CA CYS A 92 7.18 9.76 7.74
C CYS A 92 7.57 8.31 7.52
N ALA A 93 6.60 7.42 7.73
CA ALA A 93 6.64 6.03 7.28
C ALA A 93 5.73 5.84 6.06
N LYS A 94 6.22 5.17 5.01
CA LYS A 94 5.45 4.80 3.81
C LYS A 94 5.51 3.28 3.61
N LEU A 95 4.39 2.60 3.84
CA LEU A 95 4.30 1.15 3.88
C LEU A 95 3.42 0.65 2.72
N PHE A 96 4.05 -0.09 1.81
CA PHE A 96 3.45 -0.82 0.68
C PHE A 96 2.77 0.02 -0.42
N TRP A 97 2.78 1.36 -0.30
CA TRP A 97 2.44 2.25 -1.40
C TRP A 97 3.41 2.07 -2.59
N TRP A 98 2.95 2.31 -3.81
CA TRP A 98 3.77 2.31 -5.02
C TRP A 98 4.71 3.53 -5.09
N TYR A 99 5.73 3.41 -5.95
CA TYR A 99 6.81 4.39 -6.09
C TYR A 99 7.48 4.71 -4.76
N ASN A 100 7.85 3.68 -4.00
CA ASN A 100 8.35 3.85 -2.63
C ASN A 100 9.87 3.70 -2.53
N MET A 101 10.50 3.11 -3.53
CA MET A 101 11.95 2.98 -3.52
C MET A 101 12.62 4.32 -3.81
N TYR A 102 13.65 4.62 -3.02
CA TYR A 102 14.36 5.90 -3.07
C TYR A 102 13.45 7.11 -2.79
N SER A 103 12.38 6.88 -2.02
CA SER A 103 11.56 7.94 -1.44
C SER A 103 12.35 8.72 -0.38
N SER A 104 11.95 9.96 -0.14
CA SER A 104 12.52 10.85 0.88
C SER A 104 11.92 10.66 2.28
N VAL A 105 11.09 9.63 2.47
CA VAL A 105 10.55 9.23 3.79
C VAL A 105 11.64 8.63 4.69
N ASP A 106 11.41 8.69 5.99
CA ASP A 106 12.32 8.21 7.02
C ASP A 106 12.30 6.67 7.10
N TRP A 107 11.10 6.09 6.95
CA TRP A 107 10.90 4.64 6.93
C TRP A 107 10.07 4.21 5.72
N SER A 108 10.57 3.23 4.98
CA SER A 108 9.93 2.70 3.78
C SER A 108 9.93 1.17 3.85
N ILE A 109 8.80 0.56 3.52
CA ILE A 109 8.68 -0.88 3.28
C ILE A 109 7.88 -1.09 2.00
N THR A 110 8.36 -1.90 1.07
CA THR A 110 7.67 -2.21 -0.20
C THR A 110 8.01 -3.61 -0.66
N PRO A 111 7.11 -4.33 -1.36
CA PRO A 111 7.44 -5.64 -1.89
C PRO A 111 8.47 -5.50 -3.02
N ARG A 112 9.48 -6.37 -3.03
CA ARG A 112 10.51 -6.41 -4.06
C ARG A 112 11.10 -7.82 -4.18
N PRO A 113 10.86 -8.52 -5.30
CA PRO A 113 11.65 -9.70 -5.65
C PRO A 113 13.14 -9.32 -5.76
N MET A 114 13.99 -10.07 -5.09
CA MET A 114 15.44 -9.97 -5.18
C MET A 114 15.96 -11.01 -6.16
N TYR A 115 17.00 -10.61 -6.91
CA TYR A 115 17.67 -11.47 -7.87
C TYR A 115 19.16 -11.50 -7.50
N PRO A 116 19.58 -12.44 -6.62
CA PRO A 116 20.98 -12.59 -6.27
C PRO A 116 21.82 -13.05 -7.47
N ALA A 117 23.15 -12.91 -7.35
CA ALA A 117 24.09 -13.24 -8.43
C ALA A 117 24.06 -14.73 -8.85
N ASP A 118 23.50 -15.59 -8.01
CA ASP A 118 23.29 -17.02 -8.29
C ASP A 118 22.05 -17.31 -9.15
N GLY A 119 21.37 -16.28 -9.64
CA GLY A 119 20.22 -16.39 -10.55
C GLY A 119 18.91 -16.80 -9.88
N ARG A 120 18.88 -16.93 -8.54
CA ARG A 120 17.63 -17.18 -7.82
C ARG A 120 16.70 -15.97 -7.90
N LYS A 121 15.41 -16.24 -7.68
CA LYS A 121 14.39 -15.21 -7.50
C LYS A 121 13.81 -15.39 -6.10
N GLU A 122 14.21 -14.51 -5.19
CA GLU A 122 13.72 -14.52 -3.82
C GLU A 122 12.62 -13.48 -3.68
N PHE A 123 11.42 -13.93 -3.31
CA PHE A 123 10.32 -13.04 -3.03
C PHE A 123 10.52 -12.40 -1.65
N ASP A 124 10.61 -11.08 -1.62
CA ASP A 124 10.97 -10.37 -0.40
C ASP A 124 10.39 -8.95 -0.36
N ILE A 125 10.76 -8.22 0.68
CA ILE A 125 10.53 -6.79 0.85
C ILE A 125 11.84 -6.02 0.70
N HIS A 126 11.73 -4.79 0.20
CA HIS A 126 12.75 -3.77 0.32
C HIS A 126 12.38 -2.84 1.47
N THR A 127 13.36 -2.48 2.28
CA THR A 127 13.19 -1.49 3.35
C THR A 127 14.24 -0.38 3.26
N GLN A 128 13.85 0.79 3.76
CA GLN A 128 14.76 1.88 4.10
C GLN A 128 14.40 2.36 5.51
N PRO A 129 15.33 2.40 6.47
CA PRO A 129 16.69 1.86 6.43
C PRO A 129 16.74 0.33 6.17
N GLN A 130 17.88 -0.17 5.70
CA GLN A 130 18.01 -1.57 5.25
C GLN A 130 17.94 -2.60 6.39
N ASN A 131 18.35 -2.24 7.61
CA ASN A 131 18.32 -3.15 8.75
C ASN A 131 16.90 -3.58 9.15
N ILE A 132 15.90 -2.72 8.89
CA ILE A 132 14.48 -3.01 9.18
C ILE A 132 14.04 -4.32 8.55
N ARG A 133 14.50 -4.63 7.32
CA ARG A 133 14.15 -5.88 6.64
C ARG A 133 14.42 -7.12 7.49
N ALA A 134 15.61 -7.20 8.11
CA ALA A 134 15.96 -8.36 8.92
C ALA A 134 15.20 -8.37 10.25
N ASP A 135 15.08 -7.21 10.90
CA ASP A 135 14.44 -7.09 12.21
C ASP A 135 12.94 -7.39 12.13
N ILE A 136 12.23 -6.83 11.16
CA ILE A 136 10.79 -7.02 11.02
C ILE A 136 10.43 -8.45 10.64
N LYS A 137 11.25 -9.10 9.79
CA LYS A 137 11.03 -10.51 9.40
C LYS A 137 11.33 -11.49 10.51
N ARG A 138 12.27 -11.16 11.41
CA ARG A 138 12.51 -11.95 12.63
C ARG A 138 11.27 -11.91 13.54
N ASP A 139 10.66 -10.75 13.68
CA ASP A 139 9.57 -10.54 14.64
C ASP A 139 8.20 -10.95 14.08
N LEU A 140 7.91 -10.67 12.80
CA LEU A 140 6.61 -10.94 12.14
C LEU A 140 6.61 -12.15 11.19
N GLY A 141 7.79 -12.72 10.91
CA GLY A 141 7.96 -13.75 9.89
C GLY A 141 8.07 -13.19 8.46
N GLU A 142 8.18 -14.11 7.50
CA GLU A 142 8.32 -13.80 6.08
C GLU A 142 7.08 -13.08 5.52
N PHE A 143 7.30 -12.14 4.62
CA PHE A 143 6.19 -11.47 3.91
C PHE A 143 5.46 -12.49 3.01
N PRO A 144 4.12 -12.61 3.09
CA PRO A 144 3.35 -13.58 2.31
C PRO A 144 3.18 -13.12 0.85
N PHE A 145 4.30 -13.04 0.13
CA PHE A 145 4.36 -12.51 -1.24
C PHE A 145 3.37 -13.17 -2.23
N PRO A 146 3.13 -14.50 -2.21
CA PRO A 146 2.16 -15.11 -3.11
C PRO A 146 0.75 -14.53 -2.99
N GLY A 147 0.35 -14.10 -1.78
CA GLY A 147 -0.94 -13.44 -1.56
C GLY A 147 -0.98 -11.99 -2.03
N PHE A 148 0.18 -11.33 -2.24
CA PHE A 148 0.24 -9.91 -2.60
C PHE A 148 -0.07 -9.70 -4.08
N TRP A 149 0.45 -10.58 -4.93
CA TRP A 149 0.23 -10.52 -6.36
C TRP A 149 0.21 -11.89 -7.02
N GLY A 150 -0.71 -12.06 -7.97
CA GLY A 150 -0.85 -13.28 -8.77
C GLY A 150 -2.14 -14.05 -8.46
N PRO A 151 -2.21 -15.34 -8.85
CA PRO A 151 -3.45 -16.10 -8.80
C PRO A 151 -3.97 -16.38 -7.37
N ALA A 152 -3.10 -16.31 -6.36
CA ALA A 152 -3.47 -16.54 -4.96
C ALA A 152 -4.00 -15.28 -4.25
N ALA A 153 -3.90 -14.10 -4.87
CA ALA A 153 -4.31 -12.86 -4.23
C ALA A 153 -5.83 -12.82 -3.99
N GLY A 154 -6.23 -12.50 -2.75
CA GLY A 154 -7.62 -12.49 -2.29
C GLY A 154 -8.27 -13.88 -2.24
N LEU A 155 -7.49 -14.96 -2.11
CA LEU A 155 -8.00 -16.32 -1.97
C LEU A 155 -7.33 -17.04 -0.80
N ASP A 156 -8.08 -17.93 -0.16
CA ASP A 156 -7.50 -18.92 0.71
C ASP A 156 -6.75 -19.96 -0.12
N THR A 157 -5.47 -20.14 0.20
CA THR A 157 -4.58 -21.11 -0.44
C THR A 157 -3.78 -21.86 0.62
N PRO A 158 -3.13 -22.99 0.28
CA PRO A 158 -2.20 -23.64 1.20
C PRO A 158 -1.05 -22.73 1.66
N GLN A 159 -0.77 -21.63 0.95
CA GLN A 159 0.28 -20.67 1.26
C GLN A 159 -0.17 -19.52 2.17
N GLY A 160 -1.47 -19.36 2.42
CA GLY A 160 -2.01 -18.29 3.28
C GLY A 160 -3.49 -18.01 3.06
N SER A 161 -4.10 -17.30 4.03
CA SER A 161 -5.47 -16.81 3.94
C SER A 161 -5.62 -15.63 2.96
N ALA A 162 -6.84 -15.36 2.52
CA ALA A 162 -7.15 -14.26 1.60
C ALA A 162 -6.66 -12.87 2.09
N ASP A 163 -6.61 -12.67 3.41
CA ASP A 163 -6.22 -11.42 4.06
C ASP A 163 -4.77 -11.35 4.53
N CYS A 164 -3.99 -12.43 4.36
CA CYS A 164 -2.65 -12.59 4.97
C CYS A 164 -1.71 -11.41 4.70
N VAL A 165 -1.78 -10.83 3.51
CA VAL A 165 -0.98 -9.67 3.11
C VAL A 165 -1.38 -8.42 3.86
N SER A 166 -2.67 -8.08 3.88
CA SER A 166 -3.11 -6.85 4.56
C SER A 166 -2.91 -6.98 6.06
N ARG A 167 -3.05 -8.19 6.62
CA ARG A 167 -2.70 -8.49 8.01
C ARG A 167 -1.22 -8.25 8.27
N TRP A 168 -0.32 -8.83 7.45
CA TRP A 168 1.12 -8.61 7.60
C TRP A 168 1.49 -7.13 7.47
N ILE A 169 0.89 -6.41 6.52
CA ILE A 169 1.13 -4.97 6.33
C ILE A 169 0.66 -4.17 7.55
N ALA A 170 -0.52 -4.47 8.10
CA ALA A 170 -1.02 -3.82 9.30
C ALA A 170 -0.12 -4.06 10.52
N GLU A 171 0.31 -5.31 10.74
CA GLU A 171 1.26 -5.63 11.81
C GLU A 171 2.63 -4.96 11.59
N SER A 172 3.06 -4.80 10.34
CA SER A 172 4.27 -4.03 10.02
C SER A 172 4.13 -2.55 10.35
N ALA A 173 2.92 -1.99 10.21
CA ALA A 173 2.64 -0.61 10.58
C ALA A 173 2.72 -0.42 12.09
N LYS A 174 2.12 -1.33 12.87
CA LYS A 174 2.22 -1.34 14.33
C LYS A 174 3.67 -1.48 14.79
N TRP A 175 4.43 -2.38 14.17
CA TRP A 175 5.84 -2.58 14.48
C TRP A 175 6.68 -1.30 14.25
N ILE A 176 6.39 -0.55 13.18
CA ILE A 176 7.03 0.74 12.92
C ILE A 176 6.59 1.79 13.95
N GLU A 177 5.31 1.84 14.28
CA GLU A 177 4.77 2.76 15.30
C GLU A 177 5.44 2.55 16.66
N ASP A 178 5.52 1.30 17.13
CA ASP A 178 6.10 0.93 18.42
C ASP A 178 7.59 1.28 18.54
N LYS A 179 8.34 1.18 17.44
CA LYS A 179 9.80 1.38 17.43
C LYS A 179 10.23 2.79 17.07
N HIS A 180 9.41 3.50 16.29
CA HIS A 180 9.82 4.74 15.64
C HIS A 180 8.82 5.89 15.78
N SER A 181 7.54 5.59 16.05
CA SER A 181 6.45 6.56 16.25
C SER A 181 6.49 7.73 15.25
N PRO A 182 6.37 7.44 13.93
CA PRO A 182 6.46 8.46 12.89
C PRO A 182 5.37 9.52 13.04
N THR A 183 5.68 10.78 12.68
CA THR A 183 4.64 11.84 12.68
C THR A 183 3.50 11.54 11.69
N LEU A 184 3.81 10.87 10.58
CA LEU A 184 2.84 10.40 9.60
C LEU A 184 3.15 8.96 9.16
N SER A 185 2.18 8.06 9.35
CA SER A 185 2.23 6.69 8.84
C SER A 185 1.26 6.52 7.67
N LEU A 186 1.78 6.18 6.50
CA LEU A 186 1.01 5.90 5.29
C LEU A 186 0.98 4.39 5.03
N VAL A 187 -0.18 3.78 5.16
CA VAL A 187 -0.35 2.31 5.09
C VAL A 187 -1.30 1.95 3.95
N TYR A 188 -0.86 1.07 3.05
CA TYR A 188 -1.69 0.57 1.95
C TYR A 188 -2.09 -0.89 2.18
N LEU A 189 -3.40 -1.13 2.31
CA LEU A 189 -3.97 -2.46 2.53
C LEU A 189 -4.69 -2.94 1.25
N PRO A 190 -4.11 -3.87 0.47
CA PRO A 190 -4.62 -4.25 -0.85
C PRO A 190 -5.73 -5.31 -0.84
N HIS A 191 -6.23 -5.74 0.34
CA HIS A 191 -7.11 -6.92 0.47
C HIS A 191 -8.31 -6.91 -0.50
N LEU A 192 -8.97 -5.76 -0.65
CA LEU A 192 -10.16 -5.66 -1.49
C LEU A 192 -9.86 -5.54 -2.99
N ASP A 193 -8.62 -5.26 -3.39
CA ASP A 193 -8.32 -4.88 -4.78
C ASP A 193 -8.64 -6.01 -5.76
N TYR A 194 -8.29 -7.24 -5.41
CA TYR A 194 -8.47 -8.40 -6.29
C TYR A 194 -9.92 -8.87 -6.35
N ASN A 195 -10.59 -9.04 -5.21
CA ASN A 195 -11.97 -9.56 -5.21
C ASN A 195 -12.98 -8.53 -5.72
N LEU A 196 -12.73 -7.22 -5.55
CA LEU A 196 -13.54 -6.21 -6.23
C LEU A 196 -13.38 -6.24 -7.76
N GLN A 197 -12.18 -6.52 -8.27
CA GLN A 197 -11.95 -6.68 -9.71
C GLN A 197 -12.51 -8.01 -10.25
N ARG A 198 -12.39 -9.09 -9.48
CA ARG A 198 -12.80 -10.45 -9.85
C ARG A 198 -14.31 -10.65 -9.81
N LEU A 199 -14.95 -10.16 -8.75
CA LEU A 199 -16.37 -10.44 -8.44
C LEU A 199 -17.28 -9.24 -8.68
N GLY A 200 -16.71 -8.04 -8.75
CA GLY A 200 -17.45 -6.79 -8.87
C GLY A 200 -17.88 -6.20 -7.52
N PRO A 201 -18.15 -4.88 -7.46
CA PRO A 201 -18.36 -4.15 -6.21
C PRO A 201 -19.70 -4.42 -5.52
N GLU A 202 -20.65 -5.09 -6.20
CA GLU A 202 -22.00 -5.38 -5.69
C GLU A 202 -22.18 -6.85 -5.30
N SER A 203 -21.15 -7.68 -5.50
CA SER A 203 -21.25 -9.10 -5.22
C SER A 203 -21.42 -9.38 -3.74
N GLY A 204 -22.39 -10.21 -3.36
CA GLY A 204 -22.55 -10.67 -1.98
C GLY A 204 -21.35 -11.48 -1.46
N ALA A 205 -20.55 -12.05 -2.37
CA ALA A 205 -19.38 -12.87 -2.03
C ALA A 205 -18.25 -12.06 -1.37
N ILE A 206 -18.20 -10.73 -1.55
CA ILE A 206 -17.20 -9.87 -0.88
C ILE A 206 -17.53 -9.61 0.59
N ALA A 207 -18.64 -10.14 1.10
CA ALA A 207 -19.07 -9.94 2.49
C ALA A 207 -18.05 -10.44 3.52
N THR A 208 -17.29 -11.49 3.18
CA THR A 208 -16.18 -11.98 4.01
C THR A 208 -14.99 -11.04 3.91
N ASP A 209 -14.58 -10.64 2.70
CA ASP A 209 -13.46 -9.70 2.52
C ASP A 209 -13.69 -8.38 3.26
N LEU A 210 -14.93 -7.86 3.27
CA LEU A 210 -15.30 -6.65 4.00
C LEU A 210 -15.12 -6.81 5.52
N ARG A 211 -15.48 -7.96 6.09
CA ARG A 211 -15.29 -8.21 7.53
C ARG A 211 -13.82 -8.38 7.88
N GLU A 212 -13.06 -9.05 7.01
CA GLU A 212 -11.63 -9.27 7.20
C GLU A 212 -10.86 -7.95 7.20
N ILE A 213 -11.08 -7.08 6.19
CA ILE A 213 -10.43 -5.76 6.19
C ILE A 213 -10.91 -4.88 7.33
N ASP A 214 -12.17 -4.97 7.74
CA ASP A 214 -12.67 -4.20 8.88
C ASP A 214 -12.00 -4.59 10.19
N ASN A 215 -11.77 -5.88 10.43
CA ASN A 215 -11.04 -6.35 11.60
C ASN A 215 -9.58 -5.87 11.58
N ILE A 216 -8.93 -5.92 10.40
CA ILE A 216 -7.55 -5.42 10.24
C ILE A 216 -7.47 -3.93 10.51
N VAL A 217 -8.40 -3.14 9.96
CA VAL A 217 -8.45 -1.69 10.20
C VAL A 217 -8.80 -1.39 11.65
N GLY A 218 -9.74 -2.13 12.26
CA GLY A 218 -10.07 -2.00 13.68
C GLY A 218 -8.83 -2.12 14.56
N GLY A 219 -8.00 -3.14 14.32
CA GLY A 219 -6.76 -3.30 15.06
C GLY A 219 -5.70 -2.23 14.80
N LEU A 220 -5.79 -1.43 13.73
CA LEU A 220 -4.91 -0.27 13.49
C LEU A 220 -5.42 1.02 14.14
N LEU A 221 -6.70 1.06 14.53
CA LEU A 221 -7.34 2.21 15.16
C LEU A 221 -7.21 2.19 16.70
N GLU A 222 -6.86 1.04 17.26
CA GLU A 222 -6.55 0.81 18.67
C GLU A 222 -5.09 1.16 18.99
#